data_AF-A0A915D546-F1
#
_entry.id   AF-A0A915D546-F1
#
_cell.length_a   1.000
_cell.length_b   1.000
_cell.length_c   1.000
_cell.angle_alpha   90.00
_cell.angle_beta   90.00
_cell.angle_gamma   90.00
#
_symmetry.space_group_name_H-M   'P 1'
#
loop_
_entity.id
_entity.type
_entity.pdbx_description
1 polymer ?
#
loop_
_entity_poly.entity_id
_entity_poly.type
_entity_poly.pdbx_seq_one_letter_code
_entity_poly.pdbx_strand_id
1 'polypeptide(L)' 'MVESGQRSSQRLDDRIKHTPQQFQQALSGREQLIATKGAYAPETIDVSTSFFPGSYYLTSVDENLCRTYSKTPY' A
#
# COMPACT_ATOMS: atom_id res chain seq x y z
N MET A 1 30.00 -5.51 -2.70
CA MET A 1 29.37 -4.21 -2.41
C MET A 1 28.71 -3.55 -3.62
N VAL A 2 29.19 -3.76 -4.86
CA VAL A 2 28.59 -3.16 -6.07
C VAL A 2 27.20 -3.73 -6.38
N GLU A 3 27.01 -5.05 -6.22
CA GLU A 3 25.73 -5.74 -6.52
C GLU A 3 24.57 -5.30 -5.62
N SER A 4 24.82 -5.03 -4.34
CA SER A 4 23.79 -4.55 -3.41
C SER A 4 23.32 -3.13 -3.73
N GLY A 5 24.24 -2.28 -4.21
CA GLY A 5 23.91 -0.93 -4.68
C GLY A 5 23.03 -0.96 -5.93
N GLN A 6 23.41 -1.78 -6.91
CA GLN A 6 22.66 -1.92 -8.17
C GLN A 6 21.24 -2.45 -7.95
N ARG A 7 21.06 -3.48 -7.10
CA ARG A 7 19.73 -4.00 -6.74
C ARG A 7 18.85 -2.96 -6.05
N SER A 8 19.46 -2.08 -5.25
CA SER A 8 18.73 -1.03 -4.53
C SER A 8 18.26 0.07 -5.49
N SER A 9 19.10 0.48 -6.44
CA SER A 9 18.74 1.45 -7.48
C SER A 9 17.61 0.92 -8.37
N GLN A 10 17.69 -0.33 -8.83
CA GLN A 10 16.65 -0.93 -9.67
C GLN A 10 15.27 -0.92 -8.99
N ARG A 11 15.20 -1.24 -7.69
CA ARG A 11 13.94 -1.15 -6.93
C ARG A 11 13.35 0.26 -6.86
N LEU A 12 14.18 1.30 -6.95
CA LEU A 12 13.70 2.68 -6.97
C LEU A 12 13.14 3.08 -8.34
N ASP A 13 13.70 2.51 -9.40
CA ASP A 13 13.28 2.73 -10.79
C ASP A 13 11.97 2.01 -11.10
N ASP A 14 11.73 0.85 -10.49
CA ASP A 14 10.48 0.08 -10.62
C ASP A 14 9.28 0.70 -9.88
N ARG A 15 9.46 1.85 -9.21
CA ARG A 15 8.37 2.52 -8.49
C ARG A 15 7.37 3.16 -9.44
N ILE A 16 6.10 3.07 -9.08
CA ILE A 16 5.01 3.72 -9.81
C ILE A 16 4.94 5.20 -9.43
N LYS A 17 4.90 6.06 -10.44
CA LYS A 17 4.69 7.50 -10.27
C LYS A 17 3.20 7.79 -10.32
N HIS A 18 2.73 8.60 -9.36
CA HIS A 18 1.38 9.13 -9.35
C HIS A 18 1.40 10.62 -9.63
N THR A 19 0.31 11.14 -10.21
CA THR A 19 0.14 12.58 -10.37
C THR A 19 -0.07 13.26 -9.01
N PRO A 20 0.21 14.56 -8.87
CA PRO A 20 -0.08 15.29 -7.63
C PRO A 20 -1.55 15.18 -7.20
N GLN A 21 -2.48 15.12 -8.15
CA GLN A 21 -3.91 14.96 -7.88
C GLN A 21 -4.22 13.58 -7.27
N GLN A 22 -3.67 12.50 -7.84
CA GLN A 22 -3.82 11.14 -7.30
C GLN A 22 -3.21 11.04 -5.91
N PHE A 23 -2.04 11.66 -5.70
CA PHE A 23 -1.41 11.72 -4.39
C PHE A 23 -2.29 12.45 -3.37
N GLN A 24 -2.86 13.60 -3.73
CA GLN A 24 -3.76 14.35 -2.85
C GLN A 24 -5.02 13.55 -2.51
N GLN A 25 -5.61 12.86 -3.49
CA GLN A 25 -6.78 11.99 -3.26
C GLN A 25 -6.45 10.87 -2.27
N ALA A 26 -5.28 10.24 -2.39
CA ALA A 26 -4.83 9.21 -1.46
C ALA A 26 -4.66 9.75 -0.04
N LEU A 27 -4.14 10.98 0.12
CA LEU A 27 -4.03 11.64 1.43
C LEU A 27 -5.41 11.92 2.04
N SER A 28 -6.33 12.49 1.27
CA SER A 28 -7.68 12.78 1.75
C SER A 28 -8.45 11.50 2.11
N GLY A 29 -8.32 10.42 1.33
CA GLY A 29 -8.92 9.12 1.66
C GLY A 29 -8.37 8.53 2.97
N ARG A 30 -7.05 8.67 3.20
CA ARG A 30 -6.43 8.26 4.47
C ARG A 30 -7.01 9.02 5.66
N GLU A 31 -7.19 10.33 5.56
CA GLU A 31 -7.76 11.15 6.63
C GLU A 31 -9.21 10.74 6.95
N GLN A 32 -10.01 10.44 5.93
CA GLN A 32 -11.38 9.96 6.08
C GLN A 32 -11.44 8.62 6.83
N LEU A 33 -10.61 7.65 6.44
CA LEU A 33 -10.56 6.34 7.11
C LEU A 33 -10.15 6.45 8.59
N ILE A 34 -9.21 7.35 8.91
CA ILE A 34 -8.82 7.62 10.29
C ILE A 34 -9.99 8.24 11.08
N ALA A 35 -10.77 9.12 10.45
CA ALA A 35 -11.92 9.76 11.06
C ALA A 35 -13.09 8.81 11.33
N THR A 36 -13.24 7.72 10.55
CA THR A 36 -14.30 6.72 10.72
C THR A 36 -14.33 6.07 12.11
N LYS A 37 -13.16 5.91 12.76
CA LYS A 37 -13.02 5.31 14.11
C LYS A 37 -13.82 4.01 14.30
N GLY A 38 -13.94 3.19 13.26
CA GLY A 38 -14.74 1.97 13.25
C GLY A 38 -14.21 0.95 12.25
N ALA A 39 -14.97 -0.12 12.05
CA ALA A 39 -14.63 -1.16 11.08
C ALA A 39 -14.57 -0.58 9.65
N TYR A 40 -13.56 -0.97 8.88
CA TYR A 40 -13.46 -0.63 7.47
C TYR A 40 -12.64 -1.66 6.71
N ALA A 41 -12.93 -1.80 5.42
CA ALA A 41 -12.05 -2.46 4.47
C ALA A 41 -11.40 -1.37 3.59
N PRO A 42 -10.07 -1.36 3.40
CA PRO A 42 -9.45 -0.51 2.41
C PRO A 42 -10.08 -0.73 1.03
N GLU A 43 -10.18 0.33 0.22
CA GLU A 43 -10.65 0.21 -1.16
C GLU A 43 -9.84 -0.84 -1.93
N THR A 44 -10.49 -1.54 -2.86
CA THR A 44 -9.86 -2.56 -3.68
C THR A 44 -8.84 -1.93 -4.62
N ILE A 45 -7.60 -1.82 -4.15
CA ILE A 45 -6.44 -1.53 -4.98
C ILE A 45 -6.11 -2.80 -5.76
N ASP A 46 -5.72 -2.66 -7.03
CA ASP A 46 -5.16 -3.79 -7.77
C ASP A 46 -3.81 -4.17 -7.16
N VAL A 47 -3.87 -5.17 -6.29
CA VAL A 47 -2.74 -5.65 -5.51
C VAL A 47 -1.63 -6.21 -6.41
N SER A 48 -2.00 -6.73 -7.59
CA SER A 48 -1.07 -7.39 -8.51
C SER A 48 -0.15 -6.39 -9.22
N THR A 49 -0.64 -5.18 -9.45
CA THR A 49 0.10 -4.13 -10.17
C THR A 49 0.65 -3.06 -9.23
N SER A 50 0.07 -2.87 -8.04
CA SER A 50 0.41 -1.76 -7.15
C SER A 50 1.46 -2.10 -6.09
N PHE A 51 1.70 -3.38 -5.80
CA PHE A 51 2.65 -3.82 -4.77
C PHE A 51 3.76 -4.69 -5.36
N PHE A 52 4.94 -4.57 -4.77
CA PHE A 52 6.05 -5.47 -5.09
C PHE A 52 5.74 -6.90 -4.61
N PRO A 53 6.28 -7.93 -5.28
CA PRO A 53 6.18 -9.32 -4.82
C PRO A 53 6.64 -9.49 -3.36
N GLY A 54 5.90 -10.32 -2.61
CA GLY A 54 6.14 -10.58 -1.19
C GLY A 54 5.77 -9.44 -0.21
N SER A 55 5.10 -8.38 -0.64
CA SER A 55 4.62 -7.29 0.23
C SER A 55 3.42 -7.72 1.06
N TYR A 56 3.40 -7.36 2.34
CA TYR A 56 2.20 -7.47 3.17
C TYR A 56 1.34 -6.22 3.02
N TYR A 57 0.01 -6.39 2.98
CA TYR A 57 -0.96 -5.30 2.86
C TYR A 57 -2.18 -5.57 3.75
N LEU A 58 -2.86 -4.49 4.15
CA LEU A 58 -4.05 -4.54 5.02
C LEU A 58 -5.27 -4.96 4.20
N THR A 59 -6.07 -5.91 4.71
CA THR A 59 -7.31 -6.36 4.06
C THR A 59 -8.56 -5.84 4.75
N SER A 60 -8.52 -5.68 6.08
CA SER A 60 -9.66 -5.19 6.86
C SER A 60 -9.25 -4.75 8.25
N VAL A 61 -10.08 -3.88 8.83
CA VAL A 61 -10.11 -3.54 10.24
C VAL A 61 -11.52 -3.84 10.75
N ASP A 62 -11.63 -4.64 11.81
CA ASP A 62 -12.91 -5.03 12.38
C ASP A 62 -13.45 -4.03 13.42
N GLU A 63 -14.61 -4.33 14.01
CA GLU A 63 -15.29 -3.49 15.00
C GLU A 63 -14.48 -3.34 16.30
N ASN A 64 -13.61 -4.31 16.60
CA ASN A 64 -12.69 -4.27 17.74
C ASN A 64 -11.36 -3.61 17.40
N LEU A 65 -11.25 -3.00 16.21
CA LEU A 65 -10.04 -2.39 15.67
C LEU A 65 -8.89 -3.38 15.42
N CYS A 66 -9.18 -4.68 15.35
CA CYS A 66 -8.21 -5.69 14.94
C CYS A 66 -7.94 -5.59 13.45
N ARG A 67 -6.67 -5.72 13.06
CA ARG A 67 -6.20 -5.56 11.68
C ARG A 67 -5.83 -6.90 11.07
N THR A 68 -6.39 -7.19 9.90
CA THR A 68 -6.08 -8.40 9.14
C THR A 68 -5.22 -8.04 7.92
N TYR A 69 -4.24 -8.89 7.62
CA TYR A 69 -3.26 -8.66 6.56
C TYR A 69 -3.18 -9.87 5.63
N SER A 70 -2.81 -9.61 4.38
CA SER A 70 -2.46 -10.62 3.38
C SER A 70 -1.14 -10.28 2.72
N LYS A 71 -0.58 -11.22 1.95
CA LYS A 71 0.73 -11.08 1.31
C LYS A 71 0.60 -11.28 -0.19
N THR A 72 1.31 -10.47 -0.98
CA THR A 72 1.43 -10.71 -2.42
C THR A 72 2.30 -11.95 -2.68
N PRO A 73 2.02 -12.71 -3.76
CA PRO A 73 2.87 -13.83 -4.15
C PRO A 73 4.31 -13.38 -4.46
N TYR A 74 5.25 -14.32 -4.39
CA TYR A 74 6.65 -14.12 -4.82
C TYR A 74 6.83 -14.39 -6.30
#